data_AF-A0AAU6X280-F1
#
_entry.id   AF-A0AAU6X280-F1
#
_cell.length_a   1.000
_cell.length_b   1.000
_cell.length_c   1.000
_cell.angle_alpha   90.00
_cell.angle_beta   90.00
_cell.angle_gamma   90.00
#
_symmetry.space_group_name_H-M   'P 1'
#
loop_
_entity.id
_entity.type
_entity.pdbx_description
1 polymer ?
#
loop_
_entity_poly.entity_id
_entity_poly.type
_entity_poly.pdbx_seq_one_letter_code
_entity_poly.pdbx_strand_id
1 'polypeptide(L)'
;MPQHNYNHLPNLFEAARSCDPIKVKQLITADTDLSLMNEYGFNALQCAAAGSNSCKDESNLIETLKTLIEAGSPLEAKSGDGRTALFLLAEFSPFVAPVQFMIDAGANADVSDKHGNHITRNAMMEEVQELLSQITGVALPPEAEPEPEPVKMSSAAWNKARKAIDKVFEELNGMNIIALADAGYTQSDAFADCSQLFHERENNKDITGFCFYTRQDLNTAKRSSQLYLGIWGAPNGNDENTIAIGEQVISVFEQHNFETNWNTTAGTRPCVLLYSFNA
;
A
#
# COMPACT_ATOMS: atom_id res chain seq x y z
N MET A 1 -11.67 41.35 -25.98
CA MET A 1 -11.36 40.28 -25.01
C MET A 1 -11.04 39.04 -25.84
N PRO A 2 -9.81 38.49 -25.80
CA PRO A 2 -9.52 37.29 -26.58
C PRO A 2 -10.29 36.11 -26.00
N GLN A 3 -10.87 35.30 -26.88
CA GLN A 3 -11.58 34.08 -26.55
C GLN A 3 -10.55 33.02 -26.15
N HIS A 4 -10.52 32.61 -24.88
CA HIS A 4 -9.73 31.44 -24.47
C HIS A 4 -10.34 30.19 -25.10
N ASN A 5 -9.63 29.63 -26.08
CA ASN A 5 -10.05 28.48 -26.86
C ASN A 5 -9.81 27.18 -26.06
N TYR A 6 -10.83 26.74 -25.31
CA TYR A 6 -10.80 25.52 -24.49
C TYR A 6 -10.80 24.19 -25.30
N ASN A 7 -10.75 24.23 -26.64
CA ASN A 7 -10.95 23.04 -27.48
C ASN A 7 -9.69 22.19 -27.78
N HIS A 8 -8.51 22.55 -27.26
CA HIS A 8 -7.26 21.82 -27.57
C HIS A 8 -6.74 20.92 -26.43
N LEU A 9 -7.14 21.18 -25.18
CA LEU A 9 -6.58 20.53 -24.00
C LEU A 9 -7.04 19.07 -23.78
N PRO A 10 -8.30 18.69 -24.03
CA PRO A 10 -8.73 17.30 -23.92
C PRO A 10 -7.91 16.34 -24.81
N ASN A 11 -7.42 16.85 -25.94
CA ASN A 11 -6.65 16.06 -26.90
C ASN A 11 -5.17 15.91 -26.52
N LEU A 12 -4.58 16.87 -25.80
CA LEU A 12 -3.18 16.81 -25.37
C LEU A 12 -3.00 15.82 -24.22
N PHE A 13 -3.90 15.83 -23.23
CA PHE A 13 -3.86 14.90 -22.10
C PHE A 13 -3.95 13.45 -22.57
N GLU A 14 -4.86 13.15 -23.50
CA GLU A 14 -4.99 11.79 -24.04
C GLU A 14 -3.80 11.39 -24.91
N ALA A 15 -3.28 12.30 -25.75
CA ALA A 15 -2.08 12.03 -26.55
C ALA A 15 -0.86 11.73 -25.67
N ALA A 16 -0.70 12.49 -24.57
CA ALA A 16 0.33 12.26 -23.58
C ALA A 16 0.14 10.90 -22.88
N ARG A 17 -1.08 10.60 -22.40
CA ARG A 17 -1.41 9.33 -21.74
C ARG A 17 -1.19 8.11 -22.65
N SER A 18 -1.47 8.23 -23.94
CA SER A 18 -1.24 7.17 -24.93
C SER A 18 0.21 7.07 -25.39
N CYS A 19 1.11 7.92 -24.88
CA CYS A 19 2.51 8.00 -25.29
C CYS A 19 2.68 8.17 -26.80
N ASP A 20 1.93 9.11 -27.38
CA ASP A 20 2.00 9.47 -28.79
C ASP A 20 2.83 10.76 -28.97
N PRO A 21 4.17 10.67 -29.12
CA PRO A 21 5.03 11.85 -29.21
C PRO A 21 4.72 12.71 -30.44
N ILE A 22 4.25 12.10 -31.53
CA ILE A 22 3.91 12.81 -32.77
C ILE A 22 2.71 13.72 -32.51
N LYS A 23 1.65 13.17 -31.91
CA LYS A 23 0.43 13.93 -31.63
C LYS A 23 0.64 14.96 -30.53
N VAL A 24 1.43 14.66 -29.51
CA VAL A 24 1.85 15.63 -28.48
C VAL A 24 2.56 16.82 -29.12
N LYS A 25 3.56 16.56 -29.97
CA LYS A 25 4.28 17.62 -30.69
C LYS A 25 3.39 18.46 -31.60
N GLN A 26 2.39 17.87 -32.25
CA GLN A 26 1.43 18.59 -33.08
C GLN A 26 0.48 19.49 -32.28
N LEU A 27 0.18 19.13 -31.04
CA LEU A 27 -0.76 19.85 -30.17
C LEU A 27 -0.09 20.94 -29.32
N ILE A 28 1.23 20.89 -29.16
CA ILE A 28 1.99 21.96 -28.52
C ILE A 28 2.27 23.08 -29.53
N THR A 29 1.72 24.24 -29.24
CA THR A 29 1.92 25.50 -29.96
C THR A 29 2.53 26.54 -29.02
N ALA A 30 2.97 27.69 -29.53
CA ALA A 30 3.61 28.72 -28.70
C ALA A 30 2.73 29.23 -27.54
N ASP A 31 1.41 29.18 -27.69
CA ASP A 31 0.44 29.65 -26.68
C ASP A 31 -0.16 28.50 -25.83
N THR A 32 0.34 27.27 -25.97
CA THR A 32 -0.17 26.12 -25.20
C THR A 32 0.24 26.22 -23.73
N ASP A 33 -0.73 26.43 -22.84
CA ASP A 33 -0.51 26.43 -21.40
C ASP A 33 -0.41 25.00 -20.84
N LEU A 34 0.82 24.56 -20.55
CA LEU A 34 1.12 23.23 -20.02
C LEU A 34 0.96 23.11 -18.49
N SER A 35 0.56 24.19 -17.82
CA SER A 35 0.22 24.16 -16.39
C SER A 35 -1.20 23.69 -16.11
N LEU A 36 -2.05 23.65 -17.15
CA LEU A 36 -3.44 23.26 -17.02
C LEU A 36 -3.59 21.79 -16.65
N MET A 37 -4.59 21.53 -15.81
CA MET A 37 -4.94 20.20 -15.32
C MET A 37 -6.26 19.72 -15.92
N ASN A 38 -6.37 18.42 -16.14
CA ASN A 38 -7.63 17.77 -16.53
C ASN A 38 -8.59 17.64 -15.33
N GLU A 39 -9.76 17.02 -15.55
CA GLU A 39 -10.77 16.79 -14.51
C GLU A 39 -10.29 15.92 -13.33
N TYR A 40 -9.20 15.16 -13.52
CA TYR A 40 -8.57 14.32 -12.50
C TYR A 40 -7.43 15.04 -11.76
N GLY A 41 -7.17 16.31 -12.08
CA GLY A 41 -6.09 17.09 -11.45
C GLY A 41 -4.70 16.75 -11.99
N PHE A 42 -4.59 16.22 -13.22
CA PHE A 42 -3.31 15.93 -13.87
C PHE A 42 -3.02 16.91 -14.99
N ASN A 43 -1.79 17.43 -15.05
CA ASN A 43 -1.27 18.08 -16.23
C ASN A 43 -0.84 17.05 -17.31
N ALA A 44 -0.43 17.53 -18.48
CA ALA A 44 -0.04 16.65 -19.58
C ALA A 44 1.16 15.74 -19.26
N LEU A 45 2.15 16.24 -18.51
CA LEU A 45 3.31 15.46 -18.09
C LEU A 45 2.92 14.33 -17.13
N GLN A 46 2.03 14.60 -16.18
CA GLN A 46 1.47 13.60 -15.27
C GLN A 46 0.58 12.60 -16.03
N CYS A 47 -0.16 13.02 -17.06
CA CYS A 47 -0.90 12.09 -17.92
C CYS A 47 0.04 11.12 -18.64
N ALA A 48 1.16 11.59 -19.20
CA ALA A 48 2.18 10.72 -19.79
C ALA A 48 2.75 9.72 -18.77
N ALA A 49 3.08 10.21 -17.57
CA ALA A 49 3.59 9.37 -16.49
C ALA A 49 2.58 8.30 -16.04
N ALA A 50 1.31 8.67 -15.85
CA ALA A 50 0.24 7.76 -15.43
C ALA A 50 -0.15 6.73 -16.51
N GLY A 51 0.05 7.06 -17.79
CA GLY A 51 -0.20 6.14 -18.91
C GLY A 51 0.97 5.23 -19.25
N SER A 52 2.10 5.34 -18.54
CA SER A 52 3.36 4.66 -18.86
C SER A 52 3.24 3.13 -18.88
N ASN A 53 2.42 2.54 -18.00
CA ASN A 53 2.13 1.09 -17.97
C ASN A 53 1.48 0.54 -19.26
N SER A 54 0.85 1.42 -20.04
CA SER A 54 0.19 1.08 -21.30
C SER A 54 1.09 1.38 -22.51
N CYS A 55 2.24 2.03 -22.29
CA CYS A 55 3.20 2.32 -23.33
C CYS A 55 4.03 1.08 -23.64
N LYS A 56 3.99 0.63 -24.90
CA LYS A 56 4.75 -0.55 -25.34
C LYS A 56 6.18 -0.21 -25.77
N ASP A 57 6.46 1.06 -26.01
CA ASP A 57 7.72 1.54 -26.56
C ASP A 57 8.32 2.60 -25.65
N GLU A 58 9.37 2.22 -24.92
CA GLU A 58 10.13 3.10 -24.03
C GLU A 58 10.56 4.40 -24.72
N SER A 59 10.93 4.34 -26.01
CA SER A 59 11.40 5.51 -26.76
C SER A 59 10.27 6.52 -26.98
N ASN A 60 9.04 6.05 -27.21
CA ASN A 60 7.89 6.93 -27.37
C ASN A 60 7.51 7.62 -26.05
N LEU A 61 7.62 6.91 -24.92
CA LEU A 61 7.42 7.53 -23.61
C LEU A 61 8.49 8.61 -23.36
N ILE A 62 9.77 8.30 -23.56
CA ILE A 62 10.87 9.26 -23.38
C ILE A 62 10.67 10.48 -24.29
N GLU A 63 10.38 10.29 -25.57
CA GLU A 63 10.18 11.43 -26.50
C GLU A 63 8.94 12.25 -26.14
N THR A 64 7.88 11.62 -25.62
CA THR A 64 6.69 12.31 -25.11
C THR A 64 7.02 13.18 -23.89
N LEU A 65 7.71 12.60 -22.89
CA LEU A 65 8.15 13.31 -21.70
C LEU A 65 9.07 14.47 -22.09
N LYS A 66 10.07 14.21 -22.93
CA LYS A 66 11.02 15.20 -23.43
C LYS A 66 10.32 16.35 -24.12
N THR A 67 9.39 16.07 -25.04
CA THR A 67 8.64 17.11 -25.77
C THR A 67 7.86 18.01 -24.80
N LEU A 68 7.23 17.44 -23.77
CA LEU A 68 6.48 18.20 -22.77
C LEU A 68 7.39 19.04 -21.87
N ILE A 69 8.53 18.50 -21.45
CA ILE A 69 9.52 19.20 -20.61
C ILE A 69 10.18 20.35 -21.37
N GLU A 70 10.64 20.11 -22.60
CA GLU A 70 11.25 21.14 -23.44
C GLU A 70 10.27 22.28 -23.77
N ALA A 71 8.97 21.98 -23.82
CA ALA A 71 7.91 22.98 -23.98
C ALA A 71 7.53 23.71 -22.68
N GLY A 72 8.15 23.36 -21.54
CA GLY A 72 7.96 24.05 -20.27
C GLY A 72 6.87 23.48 -19.36
N SER A 73 6.48 22.20 -19.53
CA SER A 73 5.55 21.56 -18.60
C SER A 73 6.15 21.52 -17.18
N PRO A 74 5.38 21.85 -16.12
CA PRO A 74 5.92 21.91 -14.77
C PRO A 74 6.22 20.51 -14.22
N LEU A 75 7.50 20.25 -13.95
CA LEU A 75 7.99 18.99 -13.37
C LEU A 75 7.38 18.69 -11.99
N GLU A 76 7.27 19.72 -11.15
CA GLU A 76 6.89 19.61 -9.73
C GLU A 76 5.40 19.82 -9.46
N ALA A 77 4.57 19.83 -10.51
CA ALA A 77 3.12 19.85 -10.32
C ALA A 77 2.67 18.61 -9.54
N LYS A 78 1.81 18.81 -8.54
CA LYS A 78 1.26 17.74 -7.71
C LYS A 78 -0.18 17.45 -8.08
N SER A 79 -0.52 16.17 -8.19
CA SER A 79 -1.90 15.71 -8.32
C SER A 79 -2.69 15.93 -7.02
N GLY A 80 -3.98 15.62 -7.02
CA GLY A 80 -4.80 15.62 -5.80
C GLY A 80 -4.28 14.70 -4.68
N ASP A 81 -3.46 13.70 -5.02
CA ASP A 81 -2.80 12.80 -4.07
C ASP A 81 -1.39 13.25 -3.67
N GLY A 82 -0.97 14.45 -4.09
CA GLY A 82 0.36 14.98 -3.79
C GLY A 82 1.49 14.43 -4.67
N ARG A 83 1.17 13.65 -5.71
CA ARG A 83 2.14 12.94 -6.55
C ARG A 83 2.63 13.80 -7.73
N THR A 84 3.93 13.81 -7.98
CA THR A 84 4.56 14.44 -9.15
C THR A 84 4.58 13.48 -10.36
N ALA A 85 4.99 13.96 -11.53
CA ALA A 85 5.13 13.08 -12.70
C ALA A 85 6.24 12.03 -12.50
N LEU A 86 7.35 12.38 -11.82
CA LEU A 86 8.38 11.42 -11.45
C LEU A 86 7.82 10.33 -10.50
N PHE A 87 7.00 10.72 -9.53
CA PHE A 87 6.33 9.77 -8.64
C PHE A 87 5.49 8.76 -9.42
N LEU A 88 4.64 9.25 -10.33
CA LEU A 88 3.77 8.39 -11.13
C LEU A 88 4.57 7.47 -12.07
N LEU A 89 5.70 7.93 -12.61
CA LEU A 89 6.58 7.07 -13.40
C LEU A 89 7.20 5.96 -12.55
N ALA A 90 7.70 6.27 -11.36
CA ALA A 90 8.23 5.25 -10.47
C ALA A 90 7.17 4.19 -10.12
N GLU A 91 5.92 4.61 -9.92
CA GLU A 91 4.79 3.74 -9.55
C GLU A 91 4.25 2.89 -10.69
N PHE A 92 4.24 3.38 -11.93
CA PHE A 92 3.54 2.73 -13.04
C PHE A 92 4.41 2.31 -14.22
N SER A 93 5.61 2.89 -14.39
CA SER A 93 6.42 2.66 -15.58
C SER A 93 7.06 1.27 -15.54
N PRO A 94 6.91 0.43 -16.58
CA PRO A 94 7.63 -0.83 -16.70
C PRO A 94 9.08 -0.63 -17.16
N PHE A 95 9.55 0.62 -17.20
CA PHE A 95 10.84 1.02 -17.72
C PHE A 95 11.57 1.92 -16.72
N VAL A 96 12.88 1.67 -16.56
CA VAL A 96 13.77 2.46 -15.71
C VAL A 96 14.22 3.75 -16.40
N ALA A 97 14.47 3.73 -17.72
CA ALA A 97 15.06 4.87 -18.42
C ALA A 97 14.20 6.16 -18.38
N PRO A 98 12.86 6.12 -18.46
CA PRO A 98 12.03 7.31 -18.26
C PRO A 98 12.16 7.95 -16.87
N VAL A 99 12.39 7.14 -15.83
CA VAL A 99 12.62 7.63 -14.47
C VAL A 99 13.97 8.35 -14.41
N GLN A 100 15.04 7.71 -14.91
CA GLN A 100 16.37 8.32 -15.00
C GLN A 100 16.33 9.62 -15.82
N PHE A 101 15.63 9.62 -16.95
CA PHE A 101 15.48 10.81 -17.79
C PHE A 101 14.84 11.99 -17.04
N MET A 102 13.80 11.74 -16.24
CA MET A 102 13.15 12.80 -15.45
C MET A 102 14.05 13.33 -14.34
N ILE A 103 14.84 12.46 -13.70
CA ILE A 103 15.88 12.85 -12.73
C ILE A 103 16.93 13.73 -13.41
N ASP A 104 17.43 13.32 -14.58
CA ASP A 104 18.41 14.07 -15.36
C ASP A 104 17.87 15.42 -15.84
N ALA A 105 16.55 15.50 -16.07
CA ALA A 105 15.82 16.74 -16.38
C ALA A 105 15.61 17.65 -15.15
N GLY A 106 16.02 17.21 -13.95
CA GLY A 106 15.97 18.00 -12.72
C GLY A 106 14.69 17.83 -11.90
N ALA A 107 13.90 16.79 -12.13
CA ALA A 107 12.75 16.48 -11.29
C ALA A 107 13.20 16.08 -9.88
N ASN A 108 12.50 16.57 -8.85
CA ASN A 108 12.82 16.25 -7.46
C ASN A 108 12.44 14.80 -7.12
N ALA A 109 13.46 13.99 -6.80
CA ALA A 109 13.31 12.60 -6.37
C ALA A 109 13.03 12.44 -4.86
N ASP A 110 13.22 13.48 -4.05
CA ASP A 110 12.89 13.46 -2.61
C ASP A 110 11.48 14.01 -2.41
N VAL A 111 10.49 13.16 -2.69
CA VAL A 111 9.07 13.50 -2.65
C VAL A 111 8.23 12.40 -2.00
N SER A 112 7.19 12.82 -1.30
CA SER A 112 6.17 11.93 -0.73
C SER A 112 4.77 12.32 -1.20
N ASP A 113 3.89 11.33 -1.27
CA ASP A 113 2.46 11.54 -1.50
C ASP A 113 1.76 12.14 -0.25
N LYS A 114 0.46 12.43 -0.36
CA LYS A 114 -0.33 13.00 0.75
C LYS A 114 -0.41 12.11 1.99
N HIS A 115 -0.08 10.83 1.87
CA HIS A 115 -0.07 9.86 2.96
C HIS A 115 1.32 9.76 3.62
N GLY A 116 2.31 10.52 3.13
CA GLY A 116 3.68 10.47 3.63
C GLY A 116 4.50 9.32 3.04
N ASN A 117 3.98 8.60 2.05
CA ASN A 117 4.75 7.54 1.38
C ASN A 117 5.77 8.19 0.45
N HIS A 118 7.04 8.00 0.77
CA HIS A 118 8.14 8.44 -0.08
C HIS A 118 8.16 7.66 -1.39
N ILE A 119 8.52 8.31 -2.50
CA ILE A 119 8.53 7.73 -3.85
C ILE A 119 9.28 6.40 -3.95
N THR A 120 10.38 6.23 -3.18
CA THR A 120 11.14 4.97 -3.14
C THR A 120 10.29 3.77 -2.74
N ARG A 121 9.30 3.95 -1.85
CA ARG A 121 8.44 2.85 -1.38
C ARG A 121 7.36 2.45 -2.38
N ASN A 122 6.97 3.37 -3.26
CA ASN A 122 5.92 3.14 -4.24
C ASN A 122 6.47 2.72 -5.61
N ALA A 123 7.79 2.76 -5.80
CA ALA A 123 8.40 2.38 -7.05
C ALA A 123 8.15 0.88 -7.36
N MET A 124 7.62 0.61 -8.54
CA MET A 124 7.20 -0.73 -8.96
C MET A 124 8.37 -1.70 -9.14
N MET A 125 9.52 -1.19 -9.60
CA MET A 125 10.71 -1.99 -9.92
C MET A 125 11.78 -1.80 -8.84
N GLU A 126 12.41 -2.90 -8.43
CA GLU A 126 13.53 -2.89 -7.47
C GLU A 126 14.67 -1.98 -7.96
N GLU A 127 14.97 -2.00 -9.26
CA GLU A 127 16.01 -1.14 -9.85
C GLU A 127 15.68 0.36 -9.71
N VAL A 128 14.39 0.72 -9.77
CA VAL A 128 13.95 2.10 -9.56
C VAL A 128 13.98 2.46 -8.08
N GLN A 129 13.62 1.53 -7.20
CA GLN A 129 13.76 1.70 -5.75
C GLN A 129 15.22 1.99 -5.39
N GLU A 130 16.16 1.17 -5.87
CA GLU A 130 17.60 1.33 -5.65
C GLU A 130 18.11 2.66 -6.19
N LEU A 131 17.75 3.03 -7.41
CA LEU A 131 18.12 4.31 -8.01
C LEU A 131 17.68 5.49 -7.15
N LEU A 132 16.40 5.52 -6.77
CA LEU A 132 15.84 6.60 -5.94
C LEU A 132 16.46 6.61 -4.52
N SER A 133 16.72 5.45 -3.95
CA SER A 133 17.39 5.30 -2.65
C SER A 133 18.81 5.89 -2.69
N GLN A 134 19.59 5.58 -3.73
CA GLN A 134 20.94 6.13 -3.91
C GLN A 134 20.94 7.65 -4.05
N ILE A 135 19.97 8.21 -4.78
CA ILE A 135 19.87 9.65 -5.01
C ILE A 135 19.43 10.41 -3.76
N THR A 136 18.44 9.87 -3.05
CA THR A 136 17.81 10.56 -1.90
C THR A 136 18.48 10.25 -0.57
N GLY A 137 19.25 9.16 -0.49
CA GLY A 137 19.76 8.60 0.77
C GLY A 137 18.67 7.93 1.62
N VAL A 138 17.43 7.83 1.13
CA VAL A 138 16.34 7.13 1.82
C VAL A 138 16.57 5.63 1.67
N ALA A 139 16.93 4.97 2.78
CA ALA A 139 17.13 3.53 2.81
C ALA A 139 15.89 2.77 2.31
N LEU A 140 16.14 1.73 1.53
CA LEU A 140 15.09 0.79 1.16
C LEU A 140 14.60 0.06 2.41
N PRO A 141 13.29 -0.23 2.50
CA PRO A 141 12.82 -1.15 3.51
C PRO A 141 13.61 -2.46 3.38
N PRO A 142 14.01 -3.08 4.51
CA PRO A 142 14.67 -4.38 4.45
C PRO A 142 13.77 -5.34 3.66
N GLU A 143 14.38 -6.10 2.76
CA GLU A 143 13.70 -7.16 2.03
C GLU A 143 12.92 -8.00 3.03
N ALA A 144 11.63 -8.25 2.74
CA ALA A 144 10.81 -9.05 3.64
C ALA A 144 11.47 -10.41 3.81
N GLU A 145 11.80 -10.78 5.05
CA GLU A 145 12.39 -12.10 5.30
C GLU A 145 11.48 -13.17 4.69
N PRO A 146 12.04 -14.15 3.96
CA PRO A 146 11.23 -15.20 3.37
C PRO A 146 10.40 -15.86 4.47
N GLU A 147 9.09 -16.01 4.24
CA GLU A 147 8.21 -16.65 5.21
C GLU A 147 8.80 -18.02 5.60
N PRO A 148 8.87 -18.35 6.90
CA PRO A 148 9.45 -19.61 7.33
C PRO A 148 8.69 -20.77 6.68
N GLU A 149 9.43 -21.77 6.19
CA GLU A 149 8.84 -22.95 5.56
C GLU A 149 7.76 -23.57 6.47
N PRO A 150 6.58 -23.93 5.93
CA PRO A 150 5.46 -24.42 6.72
C PRO A 150 5.85 -25.73 7.44
N VAL A 151 6.01 -25.66 8.76
CA VAL A 151 6.28 -26.84 9.59
C VAL A 151 4.96 -27.36 10.13
N LYS A 152 4.54 -28.56 9.73
CA LYS A 152 3.38 -29.20 10.35
C LYS A 152 3.74 -29.76 11.72
N MET A 153 3.09 -29.28 12.77
CA MET A 153 3.26 -29.82 14.11
C MET A 153 2.51 -31.14 14.34
N SER A 154 2.88 -31.85 15.41
CA SER A 154 2.16 -33.05 15.86
C SER A 154 0.76 -32.71 16.39
N SER A 155 -0.16 -33.67 16.34
CA SER A 155 -1.52 -33.49 16.89
C SER A 155 -1.52 -33.16 18.38
N ALA A 156 -0.55 -33.66 19.14
CA ALA A 156 -0.42 -33.38 20.57
C ALA A 156 0.00 -31.93 20.82
N ALA A 157 1.01 -31.46 20.09
CA ALA A 157 1.45 -30.05 20.13
C ALA A 157 0.32 -29.11 19.70
N TRP A 158 -0.41 -29.48 18.63
CA TRP A 158 -1.58 -28.73 18.15
C TRP A 158 -2.64 -28.55 19.22
N ASN A 159 -3.05 -29.63 19.87
CA ASN A 159 -4.06 -29.57 20.93
C ASN A 159 -3.59 -28.74 22.13
N LYS A 160 -2.29 -28.71 22.41
CA LYS A 160 -1.72 -27.88 23.47
C LYS A 160 -1.73 -26.39 23.09
N ALA A 161 -1.25 -26.05 21.90
CA ALA A 161 -1.26 -24.70 21.36
C ALA A 161 -2.70 -24.15 21.29
N ARG A 162 -3.66 -24.94 20.81
CA ARG A 162 -5.09 -24.59 20.78
C ARG A 162 -5.63 -24.16 22.14
N LYS A 163 -5.36 -24.94 23.19
CA LYS A 163 -5.80 -24.59 24.55
C LYS A 163 -5.16 -23.31 25.08
N ALA A 164 -3.92 -23.00 24.68
CA ALA A 164 -3.26 -21.76 25.05
C ALA A 164 -3.84 -20.57 24.27
N ILE A 165 -4.14 -20.73 22.98
CA ILE A 165 -4.86 -19.71 22.18
C ILE A 165 -6.21 -19.39 22.80
N ASP A 166 -6.96 -20.39 23.25
CA ASP A 166 -8.28 -20.16 23.87
C ASP A 166 -8.14 -19.23 25.10
N LYS A 167 -7.09 -19.39 25.92
CA LYS A 167 -6.79 -18.50 27.05
C LYS A 167 -6.39 -17.09 26.62
N VAL A 168 -5.58 -16.96 25.57
CA VAL A 168 -5.21 -15.66 24.99
C VAL A 168 -6.46 -14.90 24.57
N PHE A 169 -7.40 -15.57 23.89
CA PHE A 169 -8.65 -14.95 23.45
C PHE A 169 -9.56 -14.58 24.63
N GLU A 170 -9.59 -15.37 25.69
CA GLU A 170 -10.29 -15.00 26.94
C GLU A 170 -9.69 -13.74 27.58
N GLU A 171 -8.36 -13.63 27.62
CA GLU A 171 -7.65 -12.47 28.18
C GLU A 171 -7.88 -11.21 27.35
N LEU A 172 -7.77 -11.29 26.02
CA LEU A 172 -8.05 -10.18 25.11
C LEU A 172 -9.48 -9.65 25.29
N ASN A 173 -10.47 -10.54 25.42
CA ASN A 173 -11.85 -10.16 25.74
C ASN A 173 -11.95 -9.42 27.09
N GLY A 174 -11.13 -9.79 28.08
CA GLY A 174 -11.01 -9.08 29.36
C GLY A 174 -10.35 -7.71 29.27
N MET A 175 -9.56 -7.46 28.22
CA MET A 175 -8.93 -6.16 27.90
C MET A 175 -9.81 -5.26 27.04
N ASN A 176 -11.10 -5.58 26.90
CA ASN A 176 -12.05 -4.88 26.03
C ASN A 176 -11.71 -4.94 24.53
N ILE A 177 -10.95 -5.96 24.10
CA ILE A 177 -10.75 -6.30 22.69
C ILE A 177 -11.70 -7.45 22.37
N ILE A 178 -12.65 -7.25 21.45
CA ILE A 178 -13.56 -8.34 21.04
C ILE A 178 -12.73 -9.41 20.33
N ALA A 179 -12.51 -10.54 20.99
CA ALA A 179 -11.65 -11.60 20.47
C ALA A 179 -12.49 -12.83 20.07
N LEU A 180 -12.58 -13.11 18.77
CA LEU A 180 -13.37 -14.24 18.23
C LEU A 180 -12.50 -15.33 17.61
N ALA A 181 -12.56 -16.50 18.22
CA ALA A 181 -11.89 -17.71 17.79
C ALA A 181 -12.72 -18.45 16.73
N ASP A 182 -12.10 -18.84 15.60
CA ASP A 182 -12.74 -19.62 14.53
C ASP A 182 -14.02 -18.94 14.00
N ALA A 183 -13.93 -17.63 13.82
CA ALA A 183 -15.03 -16.74 13.44
C ALA A 183 -15.29 -16.85 11.93
N GLY A 184 -16.51 -17.20 11.56
CA GLY A 184 -16.89 -17.37 10.17
C GLY A 184 -15.99 -18.31 9.36
N TYR A 185 -16.15 -18.26 8.03
CA TYR A 185 -15.26 -19.01 7.13
C TYR A 185 -14.17 -18.12 6.53
N THR A 186 -14.53 -16.89 6.18
CA THR A 186 -13.67 -15.88 5.56
C THR A 186 -13.42 -14.69 6.48
N GLN A 187 -12.47 -13.82 6.12
CA GLN A 187 -12.20 -12.60 6.89
C GLN A 187 -13.42 -11.66 6.92
N SER A 188 -14.16 -11.56 5.82
CA SER A 188 -15.37 -10.74 5.75
C SER A 188 -16.46 -11.23 6.69
N ASP A 189 -16.63 -12.54 6.83
CA ASP A 189 -17.60 -13.13 7.76
C ASP A 189 -17.21 -12.80 9.21
N ALA A 190 -15.95 -13.06 9.58
CA ALA A 190 -15.45 -12.78 10.92
C ALA A 190 -15.52 -11.29 11.27
N PHE A 191 -15.22 -10.42 10.30
CA PHE A 191 -15.31 -8.97 10.47
C PHE A 191 -16.76 -8.54 10.72
N ALA A 192 -17.73 -9.11 9.98
CA ALA A 192 -19.15 -8.84 10.20
C ALA A 192 -19.59 -9.28 11.60
N ASP A 193 -19.18 -10.47 12.04
CA ASP A 193 -19.48 -10.98 13.38
C ASP A 193 -18.89 -10.07 14.48
N CYS A 194 -17.61 -9.69 14.35
CA CYS A 194 -16.96 -8.76 15.29
C CYS A 194 -17.64 -7.38 15.28
N SER A 195 -17.97 -6.87 14.10
CA SER A 195 -18.64 -5.58 13.93
C SER A 195 -20.03 -5.60 14.57
N GLN A 196 -20.79 -6.68 14.41
CA GLN A 196 -22.08 -6.80 15.07
C GLN A 196 -21.93 -6.72 16.60
N LEU A 197 -20.99 -7.48 17.17
CA LEU A 197 -20.71 -7.42 18.62
C LEU A 197 -20.22 -6.04 19.07
N PHE A 198 -19.45 -5.36 18.23
CA PHE A 198 -19.00 -4.00 18.49
C PHE A 198 -20.19 -3.03 18.56
N HIS A 199 -21.12 -3.09 17.59
CA HIS A 199 -22.31 -2.24 17.56
C HIS A 199 -23.31 -2.58 18.69
N GLU A 200 -23.47 -3.87 19.02
CA GLU A 200 -24.29 -4.29 20.18
C GLU A 200 -23.72 -3.75 21.50
N ARG A 201 -22.41 -3.54 21.55
CA ARG A 201 -21.68 -2.96 22.69
C ARG A 201 -21.36 -1.48 22.48
N GLU A 202 -21.91 -0.78 21.49
CA GLU A 202 -21.50 0.59 21.10
C GLU A 202 -21.74 1.63 22.21
N ASN A 203 -22.65 1.35 23.14
CA ASN A 203 -22.85 2.17 24.35
C ASN A 203 -21.75 1.96 25.41
N ASN A 204 -20.88 0.96 25.23
CA ASN A 204 -19.72 0.68 26.06
C ASN A 204 -18.48 1.33 25.42
N LYS A 205 -18.14 2.53 25.87
CA LYS A 205 -16.99 3.32 25.39
C LYS A 205 -15.64 2.64 25.63
N ASP A 206 -15.62 1.51 26.32
CA ASP A 206 -14.40 0.83 26.72
C ASP A 206 -13.88 -0.16 25.66
N ILE A 207 -14.69 -0.52 24.64
CA ILE A 207 -14.23 -1.42 23.56
C ILE A 207 -13.23 -0.71 22.66
N THR A 208 -12.01 -1.24 22.59
CA THR A 208 -10.89 -0.60 21.90
C THR A 208 -10.63 -1.17 20.50
N GLY A 209 -11.11 -2.38 20.20
CA GLY A 209 -10.95 -3.01 18.90
C GLY A 209 -11.38 -4.47 18.89
N PHE A 210 -10.97 -5.20 17.86
CA PHE A 210 -11.19 -6.65 17.78
C PHE A 210 -10.01 -7.42 17.20
N CYS A 211 -9.94 -8.70 17.56
CA CYS A 211 -8.99 -9.68 17.07
C CYS A 211 -9.73 -10.98 16.71
N PHE A 212 -9.44 -11.57 15.56
CA PHE A 212 -10.07 -12.84 15.19
C PHE A 212 -9.16 -13.73 14.36
N TYR A 213 -9.50 -15.01 14.25
CA TYR A 213 -9.02 -15.85 13.16
C TYR A 213 -10.19 -16.67 12.61
N THR A 214 -10.12 -16.98 11.32
CA THR A 214 -11.21 -17.64 10.58
C THR A 214 -11.02 -19.15 10.50
N ARG A 215 -12.04 -19.87 10.01
CA ARG A 215 -11.86 -21.29 9.65
C ARG A 215 -10.78 -21.49 8.59
N GLN A 216 -10.62 -20.56 7.66
CA GLN A 216 -9.57 -20.62 6.64
C GLN A 216 -8.17 -20.48 7.27
N ASP A 217 -8.00 -19.53 8.19
CA ASP A 217 -6.75 -19.35 8.94
C ASP A 217 -6.42 -20.59 9.77
N LEU A 218 -7.42 -21.15 10.46
CA LEU A 218 -7.27 -22.37 11.24
C LEU A 218 -6.85 -23.57 10.38
N ASN A 219 -7.41 -23.69 9.18
CA ASN A 219 -7.04 -24.74 8.23
C ASN A 219 -5.61 -24.56 7.70
N THR A 220 -5.17 -23.32 7.48
CA THR A 220 -3.79 -22.99 7.14
C THR A 220 -2.85 -23.37 8.28
N ALA A 221 -3.16 -22.94 9.51
CA ALA A 221 -2.40 -23.26 10.72
C ALA A 221 -2.23 -24.77 10.93
N LYS A 222 -3.23 -25.60 10.61
CA LYS A 222 -3.09 -27.08 10.70
C LYS A 222 -2.04 -27.66 9.74
N ARG A 223 -1.72 -26.95 8.65
CA ARG A 223 -0.77 -27.39 7.63
C ARG A 223 0.60 -26.74 7.81
N SER A 224 0.64 -25.48 8.23
CA SER A 224 1.87 -24.68 8.32
C SER A 224 2.33 -24.37 9.73
N SER A 225 1.50 -24.64 10.75
CA SER A 225 1.66 -24.11 12.11
C SER A 225 1.75 -22.59 12.19
N GLN A 226 1.19 -21.88 11.21
CA GLN A 226 1.12 -20.43 11.19
C GLN A 226 -0.34 -19.98 11.27
N LEU A 227 -0.68 -19.23 12.32
CA LEU A 227 -2.05 -18.73 12.54
C LEU A 227 -2.09 -17.23 12.29
N TYR A 228 -2.77 -16.83 11.22
CA TYR A 228 -2.98 -15.43 10.89
C TYR A 228 -4.17 -14.85 11.65
N LEU A 229 -4.01 -13.62 12.14
CA LEU A 229 -5.01 -12.90 12.92
C LEU A 229 -5.53 -11.70 12.13
N GLY A 230 -6.85 -11.50 12.13
CA GLY A 230 -7.46 -10.24 11.73
C GLY A 230 -7.51 -9.31 12.93
N ILE A 231 -7.15 -8.05 12.73
CA ILE A 231 -7.15 -7.01 13.77
C ILE A 231 -7.82 -5.75 13.24
N TRP A 232 -8.39 -4.96 14.15
CA TRP A 232 -8.99 -3.67 13.83
C TRP A 232 -9.09 -2.79 15.07
N GLY A 233 -8.79 -1.50 14.91
CA GLY A 233 -8.85 -0.50 15.99
C GLY A 233 -10.09 0.39 15.91
N ALA A 234 -10.79 0.53 17.03
CA ALA A 234 -11.91 1.46 17.17
C ALA A 234 -11.44 2.92 17.09
N PRO A 235 -12.30 3.90 16.75
CA PRO A 235 -13.71 3.72 16.37
C PRO A 235 -13.92 3.45 14.88
N ASN A 236 -12.90 3.64 14.04
CA ASN A 236 -13.06 3.70 12.59
C ASN A 236 -12.05 2.85 11.80
N GLY A 237 -11.17 2.11 12.46
CA GLY A 237 -10.20 1.25 11.79
C GLY A 237 -9.08 1.99 11.10
N ASN A 238 -8.73 3.20 11.56
CA ASN A 238 -7.55 3.88 11.02
C ASN A 238 -6.28 3.06 11.33
N ASP A 239 -5.21 3.34 10.59
CA ASP A 239 -3.97 2.57 10.69
C ASP A 239 -3.36 2.66 12.10
N GLU A 240 -3.35 3.85 12.70
CA GLU A 240 -2.80 4.10 14.04
C GLU A 240 -3.47 3.23 15.11
N ASN A 241 -4.80 3.23 15.17
CA ASN A 241 -5.55 2.47 16.16
C ASN A 241 -5.48 0.97 15.88
N THR A 242 -5.51 0.57 14.61
CA THR A 242 -5.38 -0.84 14.23
C THR A 242 -4.00 -1.38 14.60
N ILE A 243 -2.95 -0.57 14.39
CA ILE A 243 -1.59 -0.93 14.81
C ILE A 243 -1.52 -1.08 16.33
N ALA A 244 -2.06 -0.13 17.10
CA ALA A 244 -2.06 -0.18 18.56
C ALA A 244 -2.81 -1.41 19.12
N ILE A 245 -3.87 -1.87 18.46
CA ILE A 245 -4.55 -3.14 18.82
C ILE A 245 -3.70 -4.35 18.44
N GLY A 246 -3.07 -4.34 17.27
CA GLY A 246 -2.16 -5.40 16.84
C GLY A 246 -0.99 -5.60 17.82
N GLU A 247 -0.38 -4.52 18.31
CA GLU A 247 0.69 -4.56 19.31
C GLU A 247 0.21 -5.18 20.64
N GLN A 248 -0.98 -4.80 21.12
CA GLN A 248 -1.57 -5.41 22.32
C GLN A 248 -1.84 -6.90 22.13
N VAL A 249 -2.42 -7.29 20.99
CA VAL A 249 -2.69 -8.69 20.66
C VAL A 249 -1.40 -9.51 20.67
N ILE A 250 -0.36 -9.03 19.98
CA ILE A 250 0.95 -9.69 19.94
C ILE A 250 1.54 -9.82 21.34
N SER A 251 1.52 -8.75 22.14
CA SER A 251 2.04 -8.79 23.50
C SER A 251 1.37 -9.85 24.35
N VAL A 252 0.06 -10.09 24.21
CA VAL A 252 -0.62 -11.17 24.96
C VAL A 252 -0.19 -12.54 24.44
N PHE A 253 -0.08 -12.73 23.13
CA PHE A 253 0.44 -13.98 22.56
C PHE A 253 1.85 -14.31 23.08
N GLU A 254 2.75 -13.33 23.11
CA GLU A 254 4.12 -13.50 23.59
C GLU A 254 4.19 -13.83 25.08
N GLN A 255 3.34 -13.20 25.91
CA GLN A 255 3.20 -13.54 27.33
C GLN A 255 2.75 -14.99 27.55
N HIS A 256 2.01 -15.55 26.59
CA HIS A 256 1.61 -16.96 26.59
C HIS A 256 2.62 -17.88 25.87
N ASN A 257 3.86 -17.41 25.64
CA ASN A 257 4.97 -18.15 25.05
C ASN A 257 4.79 -18.53 23.56
N PHE A 258 4.09 -17.70 22.79
CA PHE A 258 4.09 -17.80 21.34
C PHE A 258 5.09 -16.83 20.72
N GLU A 259 5.86 -17.29 19.74
CA GLU A 259 6.54 -16.38 18.82
C GLU A 259 5.54 -15.81 17.81
N THR A 260 5.75 -14.55 17.43
CA THR A 260 4.92 -13.85 16.45
C THR A 260 5.77 -13.27 15.32
N ASN A 261 5.16 -13.09 14.16
CA ASN A 261 5.73 -12.39 13.02
C ASN A 261 4.72 -11.37 12.51
N TRP A 262 5.08 -10.09 12.58
CA TRP A 262 4.30 -8.98 12.05
C TRP A 262 5.20 -7.76 11.82
N ASN A 263 5.01 -7.06 10.70
CA ASN A 263 5.81 -5.89 10.36
C ASN A 263 5.22 -4.56 10.89
N THR A 264 4.29 -4.63 11.84
CA THR A 264 3.65 -3.46 12.49
C THR A 264 3.01 -2.50 11.49
N THR A 265 2.33 -3.05 10.48
CA THR A 265 1.52 -2.26 9.53
C THR A 265 0.07 -2.72 9.56
N ALA A 266 -0.87 -1.78 9.38
CA ALA A 266 -2.30 -2.11 9.30
C ALA A 266 -2.66 -2.90 8.01
N GLY A 267 -1.80 -2.85 6.99
CA GLY A 267 -1.97 -3.57 5.73
C GLY A 267 -1.58 -5.05 5.77
N THR A 268 -0.92 -5.52 6.84
CA THR A 268 -0.56 -6.92 7.02
C THR A 268 -1.20 -7.50 8.29
N ARG A 269 -1.38 -8.81 8.30
CA ARG A 269 -1.98 -9.54 9.42
C ARG A 269 -0.90 -10.10 10.33
N PRO A 270 -1.00 -9.94 11.67
CA PRO A 270 -0.12 -10.64 12.59
C PRO A 270 -0.19 -12.16 12.38
N CYS A 271 0.95 -12.81 12.40
CA CYS A 271 1.07 -14.26 12.31
C CYS A 271 1.64 -14.83 13.61
N VAL A 272 0.97 -15.84 14.18
CA VAL A 272 1.44 -16.56 15.36
C VAL A 272 2.09 -17.87 14.91
N LEU A 273 3.35 -18.05 15.27
CA LEU A 273 4.18 -19.20 14.88
C LEU A 273 3.98 -20.33 15.88
N LEU A 274 2.93 -21.13 15.68
CA LEU A 274 2.49 -22.14 16.63
C LEU A 274 3.52 -23.27 16.85
N TYR A 275 4.44 -23.50 15.92
CA TYR A 275 5.49 -24.53 16.07
C TYR A 275 6.53 -24.17 17.16
N SER A 276 6.67 -22.87 17.48
CA SER A 276 7.56 -22.38 18.54
C SER A 276 7.05 -22.72 19.94
N PHE A 277 5.77 -23.07 20.06
CA PHE A 277 5.09 -23.26 21.33
C PHE A 277 5.58 -24.52 22.05
N ASN A 278 6.62 -24.35 22.86
CA ASN A 278 7.19 -25.36 23.75
C ASN A 278 6.76 -25.06 25.19
N ALA A 279 5.51 -25.39 25.51
CA ALA A 279 5.06 -25.42 26.91
C ALA A 279 5.28 -26.80 27.55
#